data_AF-A0AB34I3J7-F1
#
_entry.id   AF-A0AB34I3J7-F1
#
_cell.length_a   1.000
_cell.length_b   1.000
_cell.length_c   1.000
_cell.angle_alpha   90.00
_cell.angle_beta   90.00
_cell.angle_gamma   90.00
#
_symmetry.space_group_name_H-M   'P 1'
#
loop_
_entity.id
_entity.type
_entity.pdbx_description
1 polymer ?
#
loop_
_entity_poly.entity_id
_entity_poly.type
_entity_poly.pdbx_seq_one_letter_code
_entity_poly.pdbx_strand_id
1 'polypeptide(L)'
;MSILIDKSLCTPVMDAKDGSAVFRGCFRRPDNLSLALPVTAAMPNMSVDKCVDLCTEKEYPLAALAGTACHCGFPTTRFPLHEREDEQLCAQKCSAEEFESCGTPSYFIVYQTQVQDNRCMDRRFLPAKSKQLIALASFPGAGNTWARHLIELATGFYTGSYYFDGSLYNKGFKGERDHWRSGRTICIKTHESGQKEIEAFDAAILLIRNPYKALMAEFNRKYGGHIGFAAHAHWKGKGIQEGSLEDMCVSVQVLLTDEQPVSKARGTVWGIQAIVQTGPSFFLRTTLQEPLEMVTKWPEFVRNYAPWWATHTLDWLKFGKKVLVVHFEDLKQDLFVQLGRMVGLLGVAVREDRLLCVESQKDGNFKRSGLRKLEYDPYTADMQKTISAYIKTVDAALKGRNLTGVPEDYYPR
;
A
#
# COMPACT_ATOMS: atom_id res chain seq x y z
N MET A 1 18.09 -44.22 -5.21
CA MET A 1 16.62 -44.14 -5.08
C MET A 1 16.23 -42.74 -5.53
N SER A 2 15.94 -42.60 -6.82
CA SER A 2 15.72 -41.29 -7.46
C SER A 2 14.22 -41.04 -7.53
N ILE A 3 13.74 -39.98 -6.88
CA ILE A 3 12.35 -39.57 -6.95
C ILE A 3 12.15 -38.88 -8.30
N LEU A 4 11.56 -39.62 -9.25
CA LEU A 4 11.05 -39.07 -10.51
C LEU A 4 9.74 -38.34 -10.18
N ILE A 5 9.76 -37.01 -10.23
CA ILE A 5 8.55 -36.20 -10.19
C ILE A 5 7.89 -36.31 -11.57
N ASP A 6 6.75 -36.99 -11.62
CA ASP A 6 5.92 -37.10 -12.81
C ASP A 6 5.36 -35.71 -13.19
N LYS A 7 5.87 -35.15 -14.29
CA LYS A 7 5.47 -33.84 -14.82
C LYS A 7 4.10 -33.86 -15.50
N SER A 8 3.41 -35.00 -15.58
CA SER A 8 2.04 -35.09 -16.11
C SER A 8 0.95 -34.67 -15.11
N LEU A 9 1.29 -34.53 -13.82
CA LEU A 9 0.38 -34.09 -12.75
C LEU A 9 0.46 -32.58 -12.41
N CYS A 10 1.37 -31.85 -13.05
CA CYS A 10 1.42 -30.38 -12.96
C CYS A 10 0.92 -29.81 -14.28
N THR A 11 -0.40 -29.70 -14.44
CA THR A 11 -0.94 -28.83 -15.48
C THR A 11 -0.50 -27.40 -15.18
N PRO A 12 0.16 -26.70 -16.13
CA PRO A 12 0.40 -25.28 -15.97
C PRO A 12 -0.98 -24.60 -15.89
N VAL A 13 -1.23 -23.85 -14.82
CA VAL A 13 -2.29 -22.85 -14.83
C VAL A 13 -1.85 -21.85 -15.89
N MET A 14 -2.31 -22.07 -17.12
CA MET A 14 -2.15 -21.12 -18.20
C MET A 14 -2.89 -19.85 -17.78
N ASP A 15 -2.20 -18.72 -17.84
CA ASP A 15 -2.79 -17.40 -17.88
C ASP A 15 -3.71 -17.32 -19.11
N ALA A 16 -4.95 -17.77 -18.94
CA ALA A 16 -6.02 -17.53 -19.89
C ALA A 16 -6.47 -16.09 -19.69
N LYS A 17 -6.05 -15.22 -20.62
CA LYS A 17 -6.85 -14.05 -20.98
C LYS A 17 -8.12 -14.55 -21.65
N ASP A 18 -9.07 -15.00 -20.85
CA ASP A 18 -10.46 -15.21 -21.25
C ASP A 18 -11.35 -14.54 -20.19
N GLY A 19 -12.47 -13.98 -20.63
CA GLY A 19 -13.29 -12.99 -19.92
C GLY A 19 -14.02 -13.45 -18.66
N SER A 20 -13.39 -14.20 -17.77
CA SER A 20 -14.00 -14.72 -16.53
C SER A 20 -14.35 -13.61 -15.54
N ALA A 21 -15.57 -13.68 -14.99
CA ALA A 21 -16.05 -12.78 -13.95
C ALA A 21 -15.20 -12.87 -12.68
N VAL A 22 -15.06 -11.77 -11.94
CA VAL A 22 -14.26 -11.74 -10.72
C VAL A 22 -15.13 -12.13 -9.52
N PHE A 23 -14.80 -13.24 -8.88
CA PHE A 23 -15.45 -13.69 -7.64
C PHE A 23 -15.32 -12.64 -6.53
N ARG A 24 -16.45 -12.25 -5.92
CA ARG A 24 -16.51 -11.24 -4.84
C ARG A 24 -16.73 -11.84 -3.46
N GLY A 25 -17.38 -12.99 -3.33
CA GLY A 25 -17.60 -13.65 -2.04
C GLY A 25 -19.02 -14.18 -1.84
N CYS A 26 -19.25 -14.74 -0.64
CA CYS A 26 -20.56 -15.12 -0.12
C CYS A 26 -21.13 -14.00 0.75
N PHE A 27 -22.42 -13.70 0.61
CA PHE A 27 -23.08 -12.60 1.30
C PHE A 27 -24.49 -13.00 1.73
N ARG A 28 -24.95 -12.52 2.88
CA ARG A 28 -26.34 -12.71 3.29
C ARG A 28 -27.29 -12.00 2.34
N ARG A 29 -28.37 -12.67 1.94
CA ARG A 29 -29.43 -12.10 1.11
C ARG A 29 -30.13 -10.97 1.86
N PRO A 30 -30.31 -9.77 1.25
CA PRO A 30 -31.04 -8.67 1.86
C PRO A 30 -32.55 -8.93 1.82
N ASP A 31 -33.27 -8.42 2.82
CA ASP A 31 -34.73 -8.60 2.93
C ASP A 31 -35.51 -7.97 1.77
N ASN A 32 -35.01 -6.83 1.22
CA ASN A 32 -35.67 -6.11 0.13
C ASN A 32 -34.82 -6.10 -1.14
N LEU A 33 -35.04 -7.14 -1.95
CA LEU A 33 -34.27 -7.45 -3.15
C LEU A 33 -34.46 -6.48 -4.32
N SER A 34 -35.68 -6.01 -4.55
CA SER A 34 -35.99 -5.17 -5.73
C SER A 34 -35.26 -3.82 -5.71
N LEU A 35 -34.84 -3.34 -4.53
CA LEU A 35 -34.05 -2.13 -4.38
C LEU A 35 -32.55 -2.38 -4.59
N ALA A 36 -32.07 -3.59 -4.29
CA ALA A 36 -30.65 -3.95 -4.37
C ALA A 36 -30.26 -4.51 -5.74
N LEU A 37 -31.12 -5.35 -6.33
CA LEU A 37 -30.88 -6.11 -7.54
C LEU A 37 -32.16 -6.06 -8.41
N PRO A 38 -32.30 -5.02 -9.25
CA PRO A 38 -33.55 -4.73 -9.96
C PRO A 38 -33.93 -5.78 -11.00
N VAL A 39 -32.96 -6.55 -11.50
CA VAL A 39 -33.20 -7.62 -12.48
C VAL A 39 -33.09 -8.96 -11.78
N THR A 40 -34.11 -9.79 -11.93
CA THR A 40 -34.13 -11.17 -11.43
C THR A 40 -34.60 -12.09 -12.53
N ALA A 41 -33.91 -13.21 -12.73
CA ALA A 41 -34.29 -14.25 -13.65
C ALA A 41 -34.15 -15.62 -12.99
N ALA A 42 -35.17 -16.46 -13.13
CA ALA A 42 -35.09 -17.86 -12.75
C ALA A 42 -34.51 -18.67 -13.91
N MET A 43 -33.47 -19.46 -13.66
CA MET A 43 -32.81 -20.31 -14.65
C MET A 43 -32.87 -21.78 -14.18
N PRO A 44 -33.56 -22.67 -14.93
CA PRO A 44 -33.65 -24.10 -14.57
C PRO A 44 -32.28 -24.81 -14.54
N ASN A 45 -31.41 -24.47 -15.49
CA ASN A 45 -30.04 -24.99 -15.61
C ASN A 45 -29.05 -23.87 -15.27
N MET A 46 -28.98 -23.50 -14.00
CA MET A 46 -28.13 -22.41 -13.51
C MET A 46 -26.65 -22.81 -13.54
N SER A 47 -25.81 -21.90 -14.01
CA SER A 47 -24.35 -21.89 -13.84
C SER A 47 -23.89 -20.45 -13.56
N VAL A 48 -22.67 -20.28 -13.06
CA VAL A 48 -22.08 -18.97 -12.82
C VAL A 48 -22.03 -18.16 -14.11
N ASP A 49 -21.51 -18.75 -15.19
CA ASP A 49 -21.35 -18.08 -16.49
C ASP A 49 -22.68 -17.56 -17.04
N LYS A 50 -23.76 -18.36 -16.98
CA LYS A 50 -25.07 -17.92 -17.49
C LYS A 50 -25.62 -16.71 -16.75
N CYS A 51 -25.43 -16.65 -15.43
CA CYS A 51 -25.87 -15.50 -14.66
C CYS A 51 -25.01 -14.27 -14.94
N VAL A 52 -23.68 -14.45 -15.04
CA VAL A 52 -22.74 -13.39 -15.42
C VAL A 52 -23.07 -12.83 -16.79
N ASP A 53 -23.30 -13.69 -17.79
CA ASP A 53 -23.62 -13.31 -19.16
C ASP A 53 -24.93 -12.53 -19.21
N LEU A 54 -25.99 -13.02 -18.54
CA LEU A 54 -27.25 -12.29 -18.43
C LEU A 54 -27.04 -10.90 -17.83
N CYS A 55 -26.31 -10.80 -16.72
CA CYS A 55 -26.08 -9.51 -16.07
C CYS A 55 -25.21 -8.58 -16.92
N THR A 56 -24.28 -9.14 -17.69
CA THR A 56 -23.46 -8.40 -18.66
C THR A 56 -24.30 -7.86 -19.80
N GLU A 57 -25.18 -8.68 -20.41
CA GLU A 57 -26.13 -8.26 -21.45
C GLU A 57 -27.11 -7.19 -20.95
N LYS A 58 -27.45 -7.23 -19.66
CA LYS A 58 -28.29 -6.22 -18.99
C LYS A 58 -27.52 -5.00 -18.50
N GLU A 59 -26.22 -4.90 -18.81
CA GLU A 59 -25.34 -3.79 -18.43
C GLU A 59 -25.22 -3.56 -16.92
N TYR A 60 -25.26 -4.63 -16.13
CA TYR A 60 -25.07 -4.57 -14.67
C TYR A 60 -23.68 -5.08 -14.24
N PRO A 61 -22.99 -4.36 -13.34
CA PRO A 61 -21.67 -4.75 -12.87
C PRO A 61 -21.66 -5.94 -11.90
N LEU A 62 -22.80 -6.28 -11.29
CA LEU A 62 -22.89 -7.40 -10.35
C LEU A 62 -23.86 -8.47 -10.84
N ALA A 63 -23.44 -9.72 -10.63
CA ALA A 63 -24.26 -10.93 -10.71
C ALA A 63 -24.28 -11.62 -9.34
N ALA A 64 -25.46 -11.87 -8.79
CA ALA A 64 -25.66 -12.53 -7.51
C ALA A 64 -26.57 -13.76 -7.70
N LEU A 65 -26.08 -14.93 -7.30
CA LEU A 65 -26.78 -16.20 -7.49
C LEU A 65 -27.33 -16.71 -6.15
N ALA A 66 -28.57 -17.19 -6.17
CA ALA A 66 -29.20 -17.96 -5.09
C ALA A 66 -29.97 -19.15 -5.66
N GLY A 67 -29.34 -20.33 -5.65
CA GLY A 67 -29.88 -21.56 -6.23
C GLY A 67 -30.13 -21.40 -7.72
N THR A 68 -31.41 -21.36 -8.12
CA THR A 68 -31.83 -21.19 -9.51
C THR A 68 -32.20 -19.75 -9.87
N ALA A 69 -32.05 -18.80 -8.93
CA ALA A 69 -32.31 -17.38 -9.18
C ALA A 69 -31.00 -16.64 -9.45
N CYS A 70 -30.95 -15.92 -10.57
CA CYS A 70 -29.89 -14.98 -10.91
C CYS A 70 -30.42 -13.56 -10.71
N HIS A 71 -29.63 -12.74 -10.05
CA HIS A 71 -29.97 -11.36 -9.73
C HIS A 71 -28.88 -10.42 -10.23
N CYS A 72 -29.25 -9.38 -10.96
CA CYS A 72 -28.31 -8.39 -11.51
C CYS A 72 -28.57 -7.02 -10.90
N GLY A 73 -27.50 -6.28 -10.65
CA GLY A 73 -27.61 -4.94 -10.09
C GLY A 73 -26.29 -4.24 -9.86
N PHE A 74 -26.32 -3.32 -8.91
CA PHE A 74 -25.18 -2.54 -8.47
C PHE A 74 -24.97 -2.77 -6.96
N PRO A 75 -23.78 -2.52 -6.41
CA PRO A 75 -23.64 -2.42 -4.96
C PRO A 75 -24.61 -1.35 -4.43
N THR A 76 -25.33 -1.67 -3.35
CA THR A 76 -26.31 -0.77 -2.68
C THR A 76 -26.06 -0.69 -1.19
N THR A 77 -26.66 0.26 -0.46
CA THR A 77 -26.50 0.35 1.00
C THR A 77 -27.09 -0.84 1.74
N ARG A 78 -28.09 -1.50 1.14
CA ARG A 78 -28.65 -2.76 1.67
C ARG A 78 -27.87 -4.00 1.24
N PHE A 79 -26.96 -3.84 0.28
CA PHE A 79 -26.09 -4.90 -0.20
C PHE A 79 -24.72 -4.35 -0.60
N PRO A 80 -23.91 -3.89 0.39
CA PRO A 80 -22.71 -3.09 0.13
C PRO A 80 -21.46 -3.95 -0.13
N LEU A 81 -21.58 -5.28 -0.05
CA LEU A 81 -20.52 -6.26 -0.28
C LEU A 81 -19.33 -6.19 0.71
N HIS A 82 -19.49 -5.59 1.90
CA HIS A 82 -18.44 -5.53 2.94
C HIS A 82 -18.41 -6.73 3.85
N GLU A 83 -19.60 -7.14 4.31
CA GLU A 83 -19.77 -8.22 5.27
C GLU A 83 -19.83 -9.54 4.51
N ARG A 84 -18.64 -10.05 4.17
CA ARG A 84 -18.52 -11.39 3.61
C ARG A 84 -18.84 -12.41 4.69
N GLU A 85 -19.64 -13.38 4.29
CA GLU A 85 -19.94 -14.57 5.06
C GLU A 85 -18.97 -15.69 4.68
N ASP A 86 -18.95 -16.77 5.48
CA ASP A 86 -18.20 -17.98 5.14
C ASP A 86 -18.69 -18.54 3.80
N GLU A 87 -17.76 -18.83 2.88
CA GLU A 87 -18.06 -19.36 1.54
C GLU A 87 -18.88 -20.66 1.60
N GLN A 88 -18.75 -21.44 2.68
CA GLN A 88 -19.54 -22.66 2.90
C GLN A 88 -21.05 -22.41 3.01
N LEU A 89 -21.47 -21.21 3.46
CA LEU A 89 -22.89 -20.83 3.54
C LEU A 89 -23.53 -20.65 2.15
N CYS A 90 -22.70 -20.47 1.12
CA CYS A 90 -23.10 -20.36 -0.28
C CYS A 90 -22.81 -21.63 -1.11
N ALA A 91 -22.26 -22.69 -0.51
CA ALA A 91 -21.73 -23.86 -1.22
C ALA A 91 -22.79 -24.83 -1.79
N GLN A 92 -24.03 -24.37 -1.97
CA GLN A 92 -25.03 -25.14 -2.70
C GLN A 92 -24.64 -25.20 -4.17
N LYS A 93 -24.54 -26.41 -4.71
CA LYS A 93 -24.12 -26.66 -6.09
C LYS A 93 -25.09 -26.07 -7.12
N CYS A 94 -24.53 -25.60 -8.23
CA CYS A 94 -25.29 -25.20 -9.40
C CYS A 94 -25.97 -26.40 -10.07
N SER A 95 -27.12 -26.18 -10.71
CA SER A 95 -27.88 -27.28 -11.35
C SER A 95 -27.31 -27.70 -12.70
N ALA A 96 -26.57 -26.83 -13.39
CA ALA A 96 -25.91 -27.16 -14.66
C ALA A 96 -24.46 -27.63 -14.49
N GLU A 97 -23.78 -27.23 -13.41
CA GLU A 97 -22.34 -27.50 -13.20
C GLU A 97 -22.07 -27.91 -11.75
N GLU A 98 -21.70 -29.17 -11.51
CA GLU A 98 -21.60 -29.74 -10.15
C GLU A 98 -20.40 -29.26 -9.32
N PHE A 99 -19.44 -28.59 -9.97
CA PHE A 99 -18.24 -28.04 -9.33
C PHE A 99 -18.38 -26.55 -8.99
N GLU A 100 -19.47 -25.92 -9.43
CA GLU A 100 -19.77 -24.52 -9.13
C GLU A 100 -20.75 -24.40 -7.96
N SER A 101 -20.62 -23.31 -7.22
CA SER A 101 -21.57 -22.94 -6.16
C SER A 101 -22.49 -21.84 -6.66
N CYS A 102 -23.79 -21.97 -6.40
CA CYS A 102 -24.84 -21.05 -6.86
C CYS A 102 -25.56 -20.35 -5.71
N GLY A 103 -25.01 -20.38 -4.48
CA GLY A 103 -25.65 -19.78 -3.32
C GLY A 103 -26.91 -20.54 -2.88
N THR A 104 -27.49 -20.09 -1.77
CA THR A 104 -28.67 -20.70 -1.14
C THR A 104 -29.84 -19.71 -1.11
N PRO A 105 -31.06 -20.10 -0.71
CA PRO A 105 -32.16 -19.15 -0.55
C PRO A 105 -31.86 -17.98 0.39
N SER A 106 -30.95 -18.15 1.35
CA SER A 106 -30.59 -17.15 2.36
C SER A 106 -29.25 -16.43 2.10
N TYR A 107 -28.41 -16.96 1.20
CA TYR A 107 -27.07 -16.44 0.95
C TYR A 107 -26.77 -16.36 -0.56
N PHE A 108 -26.28 -15.21 -1.00
CA PHE A 108 -25.82 -14.98 -2.36
C PHE A 108 -24.34 -15.27 -2.53
N ILE A 109 -24.01 -15.99 -3.59
CA ILE A 109 -22.66 -15.97 -4.14
C ILE A 109 -22.59 -14.87 -5.21
N VAL A 110 -21.61 -13.98 -5.11
CA VAL A 110 -21.55 -12.75 -5.92
C VAL A 110 -20.31 -12.70 -6.78
N TYR A 111 -20.52 -12.32 -8.04
CA TYR A 111 -19.50 -12.12 -9.05
C TYR A 111 -19.59 -10.70 -9.62
N GLN A 112 -18.44 -10.15 -9.95
CA GLN A 112 -18.31 -8.90 -10.70
C GLN A 112 -18.24 -9.24 -12.19
N THR A 113 -19.17 -8.70 -12.96
CA THR A 113 -19.19 -8.83 -14.42
C THR A 113 -18.12 -7.95 -15.07
N GLN A 114 -17.96 -8.05 -16.38
CA GLN A 114 -17.05 -7.19 -17.15
C GLN A 114 -17.60 -5.76 -17.32
N VAL A 115 -18.84 -5.50 -16.92
CA VAL A 115 -19.45 -4.17 -17.02
C VAL A 115 -18.83 -3.23 -15.98
N GLN A 116 -18.33 -2.09 -16.44
CA GLN A 116 -17.79 -1.06 -15.56
C GLN A 116 -18.90 -0.24 -14.90
N ASP A 117 -18.81 -0.07 -13.58
CA ASP A 117 -19.69 0.84 -12.85
C ASP A 117 -19.27 2.30 -13.10
N ASN A 118 -20.04 3.01 -13.91
CA ASN A 118 -19.74 4.38 -14.34
C ASN A 118 -20.26 5.46 -13.37
N ARG A 119 -21.01 5.10 -12.32
CA ARG A 119 -21.67 6.07 -11.40
C ARG A 119 -20.68 7.03 -10.73
N CYS A 120 -19.45 6.59 -10.50
CA CYS A 120 -18.37 7.36 -9.88
C CYS A 120 -17.23 7.75 -10.83
N MET A 121 -17.34 7.44 -12.13
CA MET A 121 -16.24 7.61 -13.08
C MET A 121 -16.12 9.03 -13.63
N ASP A 122 -17.26 9.73 -13.80
CA ASP A 122 -17.26 11.14 -14.18
C ASP A 122 -16.67 12.00 -13.05
N ARG A 123 -15.71 12.82 -13.45
CA ARG A 123 -14.92 13.72 -12.59
C ARG A 123 -14.64 15.00 -13.35
N ARG A 124 -14.76 16.13 -12.67
CA ARG A 124 -14.56 17.45 -13.24
C ARG A 124 -13.88 18.39 -12.26
N PHE A 125 -13.46 19.56 -12.74
CA PHE A 125 -13.08 20.64 -11.83
C PHE A 125 -14.30 21.20 -11.10
N LEU A 126 -14.07 21.88 -9.98
CA LEU A 126 -15.13 22.61 -9.30
C LEU A 126 -15.78 23.63 -10.25
N PRO A 127 -17.12 23.75 -10.25
CA PRO A 127 -17.84 24.65 -11.15
C PRO A 127 -17.51 26.13 -10.90
N ALA A 128 -17.13 26.46 -9.66
CA ALA A 128 -16.62 27.77 -9.27
C ALA A 128 -15.32 27.61 -8.48
N LYS A 129 -14.45 28.61 -8.54
CA LYS A 129 -13.20 28.61 -7.76
C LYS A 129 -13.54 28.66 -6.26
N SER A 130 -13.10 27.65 -5.52
CA SER A 130 -13.15 27.65 -4.06
C SER A 130 -12.25 28.74 -3.49
N LYS A 131 -12.75 29.46 -2.49
CA LYS A 131 -11.96 30.35 -1.65
C LYS A 131 -11.29 29.62 -0.49
N GLN A 132 -11.76 28.43 -0.16
CA GLN A 132 -11.20 27.59 0.90
C GLN A 132 -10.13 26.67 0.32
N LEU A 133 -8.97 26.61 0.97
CA LEU A 133 -7.89 25.69 0.64
C LEU A 133 -7.90 24.55 1.65
N ILE A 134 -8.25 23.34 1.18
CA ILE A 134 -8.25 22.14 2.03
C ILE A 134 -7.08 21.24 1.63
N ALA A 135 -6.24 20.88 2.60
CA ALA A 135 -5.12 19.98 2.38
C ALA A 135 -5.56 18.50 2.49
N LEU A 136 -5.00 17.66 1.63
CA LEU A 136 -4.79 16.25 1.91
C LEU A 136 -3.32 16.10 2.33
N ALA A 137 -3.09 16.21 3.64
CA ALA A 137 -1.78 16.26 4.24
C ALA A 137 -1.35 14.86 4.69
N SER A 138 -0.12 14.48 4.36
CA SER A 138 0.37 13.14 4.67
C SER A 138 1.84 12.95 4.36
N PHE A 139 2.47 12.04 5.09
CA PHE A 139 3.82 11.56 4.84
C PHE A 139 3.93 10.81 3.47
N PRO A 140 5.08 10.84 2.78
CA PRO A 140 5.32 10.00 1.59
C PRO A 140 5.12 8.50 1.87
N GLY A 141 4.59 7.74 0.90
CA GLY A 141 4.26 6.32 1.12
C GLY A 141 3.03 6.03 2.00
N ALA A 142 2.35 7.04 2.56
CA ALA A 142 1.17 6.86 3.42
C ALA A 142 -0.14 6.51 2.68
N GLY A 143 -0.14 6.38 1.35
CA GLY A 143 -1.34 6.04 0.57
C GLY A 143 -1.99 7.23 -0.18
N ASN A 144 -1.19 8.24 -0.52
CA ASN A 144 -1.65 9.54 -1.01
C ASN A 144 -2.42 9.47 -2.33
N THR A 145 -1.85 8.79 -3.32
CA THR A 145 -2.48 8.61 -4.62
C THR A 145 -3.79 7.83 -4.50
N TRP A 146 -3.84 6.84 -3.60
CA TRP A 146 -5.05 6.07 -3.33
C TRP A 146 -6.12 6.93 -2.67
N ALA A 147 -5.79 7.70 -1.61
CA ALA A 147 -6.73 8.60 -0.97
C ALA A 147 -7.28 9.67 -1.93
N ARG A 148 -6.44 10.22 -2.82
CA ARG A 148 -6.91 11.12 -3.88
C ARG A 148 -7.89 10.44 -4.81
N HIS A 149 -7.55 9.25 -5.32
CA HIS A 149 -8.42 8.46 -6.19
C HIS A 149 -9.79 8.23 -5.54
N LEU A 150 -9.83 7.82 -4.27
CA LEU A 150 -11.08 7.64 -3.52
C LEU A 150 -11.88 8.94 -3.39
N ILE A 151 -11.23 10.06 -3.06
CA ILE A 151 -11.89 11.38 -2.97
C ILE A 151 -12.47 11.78 -4.31
N GLU A 152 -11.73 11.64 -5.42
CA GLU A 152 -12.23 12.00 -6.74
C GLU A 152 -13.43 11.14 -7.17
N LEU A 153 -13.37 9.83 -6.91
CA LEU A 153 -14.49 8.94 -7.17
C LEU A 153 -15.70 9.28 -6.29
N ALA A 154 -15.51 9.55 -5.00
CA ALA A 154 -16.62 9.86 -4.09
C ALA A 154 -17.27 11.22 -4.37
N THR A 155 -16.46 12.23 -4.71
CA THR A 155 -16.95 13.61 -4.86
C THR A 155 -17.31 13.98 -6.31
N GLY A 156 -16.74 13.30 -7.30
CA GLY A 156 -16.80 13.70 -8.71
C GLY A 156 -15.96 14.94 -9.02
N PHE A 157 -15.07 15.35 -8.12
CA PHE A 157 -14.21 16.51 -8.30
C PHE A 157 -12.73 16.14 -8.29
N TYR A 158 -11.95 16.73 -9.19
CA TYR A 158 -10.52 16.53 -9.24
C TYR A 158 -9.82 17.05 -7.98
N THR A 159 -8.78 16.33 -7.57
CA THR A 159 -7.84 16.72 -6.51
C THR A 159 -6.62 17.39 -7.13
N GLY A 160 -6.14 18.44 -6.47
CA GLY A 160 -4.90 19.13 -6.81
C GLY A 160 -3.71 18.55 -6.07
N SER A 161 -2.53 19.07 -6.40
CA SER A 161 -1.28 18.72 -5.74
C SER A 161 -0.44 19.99 -5.58
N TYR A 162 0.28 20.08 -4.45
CA TYR A 162 1.29 21.11 -4.24
C TYR A 162 2.45 20.96 -5.25
N TYR A 163 2.62 19.75 -5.77
CA TYR A 163 3.65 19.36 -6.73
C TYR A 163 3.04 19.09 -8.10
N PHE A 164 3.89 18.96 -9.11
CA PHE A 164 3.51 18.57 -10.46
C PHE A 164 4.09 17.18 -10.80
N ASP A 165 3.23 16.24 -11.17
CA ASP A 165 3.60 14.93 -11.67
C ASP A 165 2.88 14.60 -12.98
N GLY A 166 3.62 14.63 -14.09
CA GLY A 166 3.10 14.33 -15.42
C GLY A 166 2.59 12.89 -15.59
N SER A 167 3.14 11.93 -14.85
CA SER A 167 2.70 10.53 -14.87
C SER A 167 1.32 10.39 -14.23
N LEU A 168 1.11 11.04 -13.08
CA LEU A 168 -0.20 11.08 -12.42
C LEU A 168 -1.24 11.81 -13.28
N TYR A 169 -0.87 12.90 -13.94
CA TYR A 169 -1.75 13.61 -14.88
C TYR A 169 -2.24 12.70 -16.02
N ASN A 170 -1.32 11.95 -16.62
CA ASN A 170 -1.63 11.02 -17.71
C ASN A 170 -2.53 9.86 -17.23
N LYS A 171 -2.44 9.49 -15.95
CA LYS A 171 -3.32 8.50 -15.31
C LYS A 171 -4.66 9.06 -14.80
N GLY A 172 -4.96 10.34 -15.09
CA GLY A 172 -6.28 10.92 -14.84
C GLY A 172 -6.36 11.94 -13.71
N PHE A 173 -5.29 12.20 -12.95
CA PHE A 173 -5.25 13.27 -11.95
C PHE A 173 -5.10 14.63 -12.64
N LYS A 174 -6.19 15.14 -13.21
CA LYS A 174 -6.14 16.37 -14.04
C LYS A 174 -5.73 17.61 -13.26
N GLY A 175 -5.91 17.63 -11.94
CA GLY A 175 -5.46 18.71 -11.05
C GLY A 175 -3.94 18.82 -10.88
N GLU A 176 -3.13 17.88 -11.37
CA GLU A 176 -1.65 17.96 -11.32
C GLU A 176 -1.05 19.16 -12.06
N ARG A 177 -1.74 19.64 -13.10
CA ARG A 177 -1.27 20.78 -13.91
C ARG A 177 -1.81 22.13 -13.45
N ASP A 178 -2.77 22.15 -12.55
CA ASP A 178 -3.32 23.39 -12.03
C ASP A 178 -2.44 23.90 -10.89
N HIS A 179 -2.25 25.22 -10.83
CA HIS A 179 -1.61 25.81 -9.67
C HIS A 179 -2.40 25.44 -8.40
N TRP A 180 -1.72 25.00 -7.35
CA TRP A 180 -2.36 24.45 -6.15
C TRP A 180 -3.31 25.45 -5.45
N ARG A 181 -3.08 26.75 -5.62
CA ARG A 181 -3.97 27.85 -5.17
C ARG A 181 -5.05 28.28 -6.17
N SER A 182 -5.26 27.54 -7.26
CA SER A 182 -6.22 27.93 -8.32
C SER A 182 -7.67 27.95 -7.84
N GLY A 183 -7.98 27.22 -6.76
CA GLY A 183 -9.33 27.03 -6.25
C GLY A 183 -10.19 26.09 -7.10
N ARG A 184 -9.63 25.46 -8.14
CA ARG A 184 -10.41 24.62 -9.08
C ARG A 184 -10.58 23.16 -8.64
N THR A 185 -9.81 22.72 -7.65
CA THR A 185 -9.80 21.34 -7.15
C THR A 185 -10.38 21.25 -5.74
N ILE A 186 -10.94 20.09 -5.39
CA ILE A 186 -11.66 19.91 -4.11
C ILE A 186 -10.73 19.89 -2.88
N CYS A 187 -9.51 19.37 -3.03
CA CYS A 187 -8.46 19.43 -2.02
C CYS A 187 -7.09 19.35 -2.68
N ILE A 188 -6.03 19.67 -1.92
CA ILE A 188 -4.65 19.77 -2.39
C ILE A 188 -3.78 18.77 -1.66
N LYS A 189 -3.18 17.81 -2.37
CA LYS A 189 -2.18 16.93 -1.78
C LYS A 189 -0.90 17.73 -1.43
N THR A 190 -0.44 17.68 -0.19
CA THR A 190 0.89 18.20 0.23
C THR A 190 1.67 17.27 1.18
N HIS A 191 3.00 17.23 1.05
CA HIS A 191 3.93 16.64 2.04
C HIS A 191 4.59 17.71 2.93
N GLU A 192 4.28 18.99 2.70
CA GLU A 192 4.83 20.08 3.48
C GLU A 192 4.35 20.00 4.93
N SER A 193 5.26 20.27 5.87
CA SER A 193 4.98 20.31 7.31
C SER A 193 5.49 21.59 7.99
N GLY A 194 5.99 22.55 7.23
CA GLY A 194 6.37 23.85 7.77
C GLY A 194 5.15 24.65 8.21
N GLN A 195 5.29 25.42 9.30
CA GLN A 195 4.19 26.20 9.88
C GLN A 195 3.53 27.12 8.84
N LYS A 196 4.33 27.84 8.05
CA LYS A 196 3.86 28.77 7.02
C LYS A 196 3.03 28.06 5.95
N GLU A 197 3.47 26.87 5.53
CA GLU A 197 2.80 26.05 4.53
C GLU A 197 1.49 25.47 5.08
N ILE A 198 1.48 25.03 6.35
CA ILE A 198 0.28 24.50 7.02
C ILE A 198 -0.78 25.59 7.21
N GLU A 199 -0.38 26.76 7.71
CA GLU A 199 -1.28 27.89 8.00
C GLU A 199 -1.92 28.49 6.74
N ALA A 200 -1.37 28.19 5.55
CA ALA A 200 -1.96 28.57 4.27
C ALA A 200 -3.26 27.81 3.95
N PHE A 201 -3.53 26.70 4.64
CA PHE A 201 -4.77 25.92 4.48
C PHE A 201 -5.80 26.30 5.54
N ASP A 202 -7.08 26.18 5.18
CA ASP A 202 -8.22 26.45 6.06
C ASP A 202 -8.65 25.19 6.82
N ALA A 203 -8.47 24.03 6.21
CA ALA A 203 -8.69 22.72 6.82
C ALA A 203 -7.75 21.66 6.22
N ALA A 204 -7.64 20.53 6.89
CA ALA A 204 -6.83 19.40 6.41
C ALA A 204 -7.46 18.05 6.74
N ILE A 205 -7.39 17.14 5.79
CA ILE A 205 -7.44 15.70 6.04
C ILE A 205 -5.98 15.28 6.29
N LEU A 206 -5.67 14.88 7.52
CA LEU A 206 -4.37 14.34 7.90
C LEU A 206 -4.40 12.82 7.83
N LEU A 207 -3.86 12.26 6.73
CA LEU A 207 -3.78 10.82 6.52
C LEU A 207 -2.50 10.26 7.15
N ILE A 208 -2.66 9.40 8.15
CA ILE A 208 -1.57 8.74 8.87
C ILE A 208 -1.59 7.27 8.51
N ARG A 209 -0.42 6.69 8.21
CA ARG A 209 -0.26 5.25 7.96
C ARG A 209 0.77 4.67 8.91
N ASN A 210 0.66 3.39 9.22
CA ASN A 210 1.67 2.64 9.96
C ASN A 210 3.09 2.97 9.44
N PRO A 211 4.02 3.46 10.28
CA PRO A 211 5.31 3.98 9.84
C PRO A 211 6.17 2.92 9.18
N TYR A 212 6.13 1.66 9.65
CA TYR A 212 6.86 0.56 9.01
C TYR A 212 6.37 0.36 7.56
N LYS A 213 5.04 0.30 7.37
CA LYS A 213 4.44 0.15 6.03
C LYS A 213 4.70 1.39 5.15
N ALA A 214 4.67 2.59 5.73
CA ALA A 214 4.86 3.84 5.00
C ALA A 214 6.32 4.04 4.54
N LEU A 215 7.30 3.79 5.43
CA LEU A 215 8.73 3.86 5.13
C LEU A 215 9.13 2.88 4.03
N MET A 216 8.70 1.61 4.13
CA MET A 216 8.94 0.62 3.08
C MET A 216 8.30 1.02 1.76
N ALA A 217 7.07 1.55 1.80
CA ALA A 217 6.39 2.01 0.60
C ALA A 217 7.11 3.20 -0.05
N GLU A 218 7.62 4.15 0.73
CA GLU A 218 8.35 5.28 0.19
C GLU A 218 9.72 4.89 -0.35
N PHE A 219 10.44 3.98 0.33
CA PHE A 219 11.71 3.46 -0.17
C PHE A 219 11.55 2.76 -1.51
N ASN A 220 10.52 1.91 -1.63
CA ASN A 220 10.16 1.29 -2.91
C ASN A 220 9.83 2.32 -3.99
N ARG A 221 9.11 3.40 -3.65
CA ARG A 221 8.82 4.48 -4.60
C ARG A 221 10.09 5.18 -5.08
N LYS A 222 11.00 5.50 -4.15
CA LYS A 222 12.24 6.24 -4.41
C LYS A 222 13.21 5.45 -5.27
N TYR A 223 13.31 4.14 -5.06
CA TYR A 223 14.32 3.29 -5.71
C TYR A 223 13.75 2.31 -6.75
N GLY A 224 12.43 2.24 -6.92
CA GLY A 224 11.73 1.41 -7.89
C GLY A 224 10.67 2.14 -8.73
N GLY A 225 10.44 3.43 -8.48
CA GLY A 225 9.42 4.23 -9.17
C GLY A 225 8.01 4.09 -8.57
N HIS A 226 7.04 4.84 -9.11
CA HIS A 226 5.70 4.99 -8.51
C HIS A 226 4.97 3.68 -8.19
N ILE A 227 5.11 2.67 -9.07
CA ILE A 227 4.47 1.36 -8.92
C ILE A 227 5.47 0.21 -8.74
N GLY A 228 6.77 0.49 -8.67
CA GLY A 228 7.81 -0.54 -8.62
C GLY A 228 8.36 -0.81 -7.22
N PHE A 229 9.30 -1.76 -7.18
CA PHE A 229 9.98 -2.23 -5.97
C PHE A 229 11.47 -1.92 -6.06
N ALA A 230 12.07 -1.53 -4.94
CA ALA A 230 13.51 -1.36 -4.84
C ALA A 230 14.21 -2.72 -5.00
N ALA A 231 15.34 -2.76 -5.71
CA ALA A 231 16.15 -3.97 -5.85
C ALA A 231 16.65 -4.48 -4.49
N HIS A 232 16.83 -5.81 -4.33
CA HIS A 232 17.33 -6.43 -3.09
C HIS A 232 18.65 -5.80 -2.59
N ALA A 233 19.52 -5.39 -3.50
CA ALA A 233 20.80 -4.72 -3.21
C ALA A 233 20.66 -3.30 -2.63
N HIS A 234 19.46 -2.72 -2.60
CA HIS A 234 19.20 -1.46 -1.89
C HIS A 234 18.76 -1.70 -0.44
N TRP A 235 18.14 -2.85 -0.18
CA TRP A 235 17.66 -3.24 1.16
C TRP A 235 18.79 -3.82 2.02
N LYS A 236 19.61 -4.69 1.41
CA LYS A 236 20.89 -5.11 1.97
C LYS A 236 21.92 -4.06 1.56
N GLY A 237 22.88 -3.75 2.43
CA GLY A 237 24.08 -3.04 1.97
C GLY A 237 24.71 -3.73 0.78
N LYS A 238 25.73 -3.11 0.16
CA LYS A 238 26.72 -3.89 -0.60
C LYS A 238 27.43 -4.82 0.39
N GLY A 239 26.79 -5.92 0.75
CA GLY A 239 27.42 -7.03 1.43
C GLY A 239 28.36 -7.64 0.42
N ILE A 240 29.63 -7.69 0.77
CA ILE A 240 30.61 -8.57 0.13
C ILE A 240 29.96 -9.96 0.07
N GLN A 241 29.91 -10.57 -1.12
CA GLN A 241 29.54 -11.97 -1.23
C GLN A 241 30.52 -12.77 -0.38
N GLU A 242 30.02 -13.59 0.55
CA GLU A 242 30.79 -14.69 1.15
C GLU A 242 31.33 -15.52 -0.01
N GLY A 243 32.59 -15.27 -0.38
CA GLY A 243 33.20 -15.73 -1.62
C GLY A 243 34.27 -14.81 -2.18
N SER A 244 34.39 -13.54 -1.76
CA SER A 244 35.45 -12.64 -2.24
C SER A 244 36.40 -12.10 -1.16
N LEU A 245 36.40 -12.67 0.04
CA LEU A 245 37.38 -12.32 1.09
C LEU A 245 38.69 -13.09 0.98
N GLU A 246 38.77 -14.10 0.10
CA GLU A 246 40.02 -14.84 -0.15
C GLU A 246 41.00 -14.10 -1.08
N ASP A 247 40.57 -13.05 -1.78
CA ASP A 247 41.40 -12.32 -2.75
C ASP A 247 41.77 -10.88 -2.33
N MET A 248 41.46 -10.46 -1.10
CA MET A 248 42.00 -9.20 -0.58
C MET A 248 43.41 -9.42 -0.04
N CYS A 249 44.36 -9.57 -0.95
CA CYS A 249 45.78 -9.37 -0.65
C CYS A 249 45.94 -7.97 -0.04
N VAL A 250 46.07 -7.90 1.29
CA VAL A 250 46.69 -6.73 1.92
C VAL A 250 48.14 -6.75 1.44
N SER A 251 48.46 -5.91 0.47
CA SER A 251 49.83 -5.66 0.06
C SER A 251 50.55 -4.96 1.21
N VAL A 252 51.13 -5.75 2.11
CA VAL A 252 52.11 -5.26 3.08
C VAL A 252 53.39 -5.01 2.30
N GLN A 253 53.65 -3.76 1.95
CA GLN A 253 54.95 -3.35 1.44
C GLN A 253 55.95 -3.40 2.61
N VAL A 254 56.65 -4.53 2.75
CA VAL A 254 57.86 -4.61 3.55
C VAL A 254 59.00 -4.10 2.67
N LEU A 255 59.48 -2.89 2.94
CA LEU A 255 60.75 -2.42 2.36
C LEU A 255 61.89 -3.22 3.01
N LEU A 256 62.31 -4.29 2.35
CA LEU A 256 63.56 -4.99 2.67
C LEU A 256 64.71 -4.29 1.95
N THR A 257 65.61 -3.69 2.71
CA THR A 257 66.95 -3.38 2.21
C THR A 257 67.80 -4.65 2.29
N ASP A 258 68.08 -5.20 1.12
CA ASP A 258 69.10 -6.19 0.74
C ASP A 258 69.35 -7.46 1.57
N GLU A 259 69.31 -8.57 0.80
CA GLU A 259 70.03 -9.84 0.92
C GLU A 259 69.49 -11.02 1.77
N GLN A 260 69.26 -12.14 1.03
CA GLN A 260 69.26 -13.58 1.36
C GLN A 260 67.93 -14.31 1.72
N PRO A 261 67.75 -15.58 1.28
CA PRO A 261 66.44 -16.23 1.15
C PRO A 261 66.12 -17.17 2.32
N VAL A 262 64.87 -17.19 2.80
CA VAL A 262 64.37 -18.25 3.68
C VAL A 262 62.98 -18.72 3.27
N SER A 263 62.81 -20.03 3.40
CA SER A 263 61.77 -20.93 2.91
C SER A 263 60.37 -20.76 3.52
N LYS A 264 59.38 -21.26 2.75
CA LYS A 264 57.94 -21.40 3.07
C LYS A 264 57.61 -21.70 4.54
N ALA A 265 56.65 -20.96 5.09
CA ALA A 265 55.81 -21.41 6.20
C ALA A 265 54.32 -21.28 5.82
N ARG A 266 53.59 -22.40 5.85
CA ARG A 266 52.12 -22.45 5.82
C ARG A 266 51.63 -22.28 7.26
N GLY A 267 50.72 -21.36 7.50
CA GLY A 267 50.04 -21.20 8.79
C GLY A 267 48.65 -20.59 8.60
N THR A 268 47.63 -21.32 9.02
CA THR A 268 46.23 -20.88 9.09
C THR A 268 46.04 -20.07 10.37
N VAL A 269 45.60 -18.82 10.28
CA VAL A 269 45.45 -17.94 11.45
C VAL A 269 44.01 -17.95 11.93
N TRP A 270 43.72 -18.79 12.93
CA TRP A 270 42.60 -18.58 13.84
C TRP A 270 43.10 -17.74 15.02
N GLY A 271 42.44 -16.61 15.28
CA GLY A 271 42.62 -15.81 16.50
C GLY A 271 43.96 -15.08 16.59
N ILE A 272 44.03 -13.84 16.11
CA ILE A 272 45.19 -12.97 16.39
C ILE A 272 44.99 -12.34 17.77
N GLN A 273 45.53 -13.03 18.77
CA GLN A 273 46.33 -12.38 19.80
C GLN A 273 47.80 -12.68 19.44
N ALA A 274 48.40 -11.88 18.56
CA ALA A 274 49.82 -11.97 18.29
C ALA A 274 50.57 -11.05 19.26
N ILE A 275 50.97 -11.61 20.41
CA ILE A 275 52.12 -11.10 21.16
C ILE A 275 53.35 -11.64 20.43
N VAL A 276 54.08 -10.78 19.73
CA VAL A 276 55.44 -11.08 19.27
C VAL A 276 56.38 -10.23 20.10
N GLN A 277 57.12 -10.90 20.99
CA GLN A 277 58.09 -10.29 21.87
C GLN A 277 59.49 -10.64 21.37
N THR A 278 60.15 -9.71 20.67
CA THR A 278 61.62 -9.74 20.46
C THR A 278 62.17 -8.33 20.24
N GLY A 279 63.02 -7.85 21.16
CA GLY A 279 64.02 -6.78 20.94
C GLY A 279 63.56 -5.32 21.10
N PRO A 280 64.42 -4.42 21.64
CA PRO A 280 64.06 -3.03 21.89
C PRO A 280 64.28 -2.17 20.64
N SER A 281 63.32 -1.26 20.39
CA SER A 281 63.29 -0.25 19.32
C SER A 281 62.65 -0.69 18.00
N PHE A 282 61.32 -0.80 17.96
CA PHE A 282 60.55 -0.43 16.78
C PHE A 282 59.11 -0.05 17.20
N PHE A 283 58.74 1.22 17.00
CA PHE A 283 57.35 1.68 17.15
C PHE A 283 56.65 1.48 15.80
N LEU A 284 55.77 0.48 15.70
CA LEU A 284 54.78 0.41 14.63
C LEU A 284 53.56 1.25 15.06
N ARG A 285 53.39 2.42 14.43
CA ARG A 285 52.18 3.23 14.61
C ARG A 285 51.08 2.62 13.74
N THR A 286 50.31 1.69 14.30
CA THR A 286 49.03 1.27 13.72
C THR A 286 48.04 2.42 13.86
N THR A 287 47.78 3.13 12.77
CA THR A 287 46.57 3.96 12.67
C THR A 287 45.41 2.98 12.47
N LEU A 288 44.65 2.74 13.54
CA LEU A 288 43.34 2.11 13.41
C LEU A 288 42.45 3.09 12.65
N GLN A 289 42.32 2.89 11.33
CA GLN A 289 41.22 3.46 10.58
C GLN A 289 39.95 2.84 11.19
N GLU A 290 39.09 3.67 11.78
CA GLU A 290 37.77 3.23 12.22
C GLU A 290 37.11 2.39 11.12
N PRO A 291 36.46 1.26 11.45
CA PRO A 291 35.89 0.40 10.44
C PRO A 291 34.86 1.21 9.66
N LEU A 292 35.10 1.33 8.35
CA LEU A 292 34.20 1.93 7.37
C LEU A 292 32.77 1.44 7.69
N GLU A 293 31.95 2.29 8.31
CA GLU A 293 30.52 2.01 8.43
C GLU A 293 30.03 1.75 7.01
N MET A 294 29.69 0.50 6.74
CA MET A 294 29.13 0.07 5.48
C MET A 294 27.76 0.77 5.37
N VAL A 295 27.72 1.99 4.81
CA VAL A 295 26.52 2.82 4.72
C VAL A 295 25.54 2.12 3.80
N THR A 296 24.59 1.41 4.39
CA THR A 296 23.55 0.73 3.65
C THR A 296 22.39 1.72 3.44
N LYS A 297 21.82 1.77 2.23
CA LYS A 297 20.84 2.80 1.83
C LYS A 297 19.57 2.79 2.68
N TRP A 298 19.21 1.63 3.24
CA TRP A 298 18.00 1.45 4.03
C TRP A 298 18.09 2.04 5.45
N PRO A 299 19.10 1.73 6.30
CA PRO A 299 19.30 2.41 7.57
C PRO A 299 19.40 3.92 7.48
N GLU A 300 20.15 4.46 6.50
CA GLU A 300 20.21 5.91 6.30
C GLU A 300 18.83 6.48 5.96
N PHE A 301 18.09 5.78 5.08
CA PHE A 301 16.73 6.18 4.75
C PHE A 301 15.82 6.18 5.98
N VAL A 302 15.81 5.11 6.79
CA VAL A 302 15.00 5.03 8.02
C VAL A 302 15.39 6.14 9.00
N ARG A 303 16.69 6.38 9.21
CA ARG A 303 17.21 7.43 10.09
C ARG A 303 16.70 8.81 9.70
N ASN A 304 16.57 9.08 8.39
CA ASN A 304 16.12 10.39 7.89
C ASN A 304 14.59 10.50 7.80
N TYR A 305 13.89 9.41 7.46
CA TYR A 305 12.45 9.45 7.14
C TYR A 305 11.56 9.09 8.34
N ALA A 306 12.03 8.28 9.30
CA ALA A 306 11.25 7.94 10.50
C ALA A 306 10.97 9.17 11.39
N PRO A 307 11.93 10.08 11.65
CA PRO A 307 11.64 11.31 12.37
C PRO A 307 10.63 12.18 11.61
N TRP A 308 10.76 12.27 10.28
CA TRP A 308 9.85 13.06 9.45
C TRP A 308 8.41 12.55 9.49
N TRP A 309 8.19 11.23 9.55
CA TRP A 309 6.85 10.66 9.74
C TRP A 309 6.19 11.21 11.01
N ALA A 310 6.95 11.30 12.10
CA ALA A 310 6.45 11.82 13.38
C ALA A 310 6.23 13.33 13.32
N THR A 311 7.27 14.09 12.93
CA THR A 311 7.21 15.55 12.91
C THR A 311 6.12 16.05 11.99
N HIS A 312 5.95 15.45 10.80
CA HIS A 312 4.86 15.77 9.89
C HIS A 312 3.49 15.70 10.58
N THR A 313 3.22 14.60 11.28
CA THR A 313 1.95 14.41 11.99
C THR A 313 1.79 15.43 13.12
N LEU A 314 2.85 15.62 13.92
CA LEU A 314 2.85 16.54 15.06
C LEU A 314 2.67 18.00 14.63
N ASP A 315 3.30 18.42 13.53
CA ASP A 315 3.23 19.78 13.00
C ASP A 315 1.82 20.07 12.45
N TRP A 316 1.24 19.15 11.68
CA TRP A 316 -0.12 19.29 11.18
C TRP A 316 -1.15 19.30 12.30
N LEU A 317 -0.96 18.52 13.36
CA LEU A 317 -1.75 18.66 14.57
C LEU A 317 -1.54 20.08 15.12
N LYS A 318 -0.31 20.47 15.44
CA LYS A 318 0.01 21.74 16.13
C LYS A 318 -0.51 22.99 15.41
N PHE A 319 -0.25 23.12 14.12
CA PHE A 319 -0.46 24.35 13.35
C PHE A 319 -1.72 24.33 12.47
N GLY A 320 -2.31 23.16 12.24
CA GLY A 320 -3.52 23.04 11.42
C GLY A 320 -4.74 23.68 12.09
N LYS A 321 -5.43 24.57 11.37
CA LYS A 321 -6.62 25.28 11.88
C LYS A 321 -7.79 24.33 12.18
N LYS A 322 -8.12 23.47 11.22
CA LYS A 322 -9.17 22.44 11.33
C LYS A 322 -8.67 21.13 10.72
N VAL A 323 -8.42 20.12 11.54
CA VAL A 323 -7.78 18.87 11.11
C VAL A 323 -8.68 17.68 11.37
N LEU A 324 -9.01 16.93 10.31
CA LEU A 324 -9.60 15.60 10.39
C LEU A 324 -8.49 14.56 10.28
N VAL A 325 -8.26 13.81 11.36
CA VAL A 325 -7.32 12.69 11.34
C VAL A 325 -8.00 11.44 10.78
N VAL A 326 -7.34 10.79 9.82
CA VAL A 326 -7.76 9.53 9.23
C VAL A 326 -6.57 8.57 9.21
N HIS A 327 -6.73 7.38 9.79
CA HIS A 327 -5.73 6.32 9.66
C HIS A 327 -5.95 5.55 8.37
N PHE A 328 -4.88 5.25 7.65
CA PHE A 328 -4.93 4.51 6.39
C PHE A 328 -5.50 3.10 6.60
N GLU A 329 -5.16 2.48 7.73
CA GLU A 329 -5.68 1.18 8.15
C GLU A 329 -7.19 1.22 8.35
N ASP A 330 -7.72 2.25 9.03
CA ASP A 330 -9.17 2.45 9.21
C ASP A 330 -9.85 2.72 7.86
N LEU A 331 -9.24 3.54 6.99
CA LEU A 331 -9.78 3.81 5.64
C LEU A 331 -9.83 2.56 4.77
N LYS A 332 -8.95 1.59 5.00
CA LYS A 332 -8.99 0.28 4.34
C LYS A 332 -10.04 -0.65 4.92
N GLN A 333 -10.22 -0.63 6.24
CA GLN A 333 -11.12 -1.54 6.95
C GLN A 333 -12.58 -1.07 6.86
N ASP A 334 -12.82 0.23 7.00
CA ASP A 334 -14.13 0.87 7.02
C ASP A 334 -14.16 2.04 6.03
N LEU A 335 -14.07 1.68 4.74
CA LEU A 335 -13.95 2.65 3.65
C LEU A 335 -15.10 3.66 3.64
N PHE A 336 -16.34 3.22 3.86
CA PHE A 336 -17.53 4.04 3.68
C PHE A 336 -17.63 5.12 4.75
N VAL A 337 -17.45 4.73 6.03
CA VAL A 337 -17.51 5.67 7.14
C VAL A 337 -16.34 6.66 7.04
N GLN A 338 -15.12 6.17 6.81
CA GLN A 338 -13.94 7.04 6.76
C GLN A 338 -13.96 7.98 5.55
N LEU A 339 -14.33 7.49 4.37
CA LEU A 339 -14.46 8.32 3.17
C LEU A 339 -15.63 9.31 3.29
N GLY A 340 -16.74 8.91 3.90
CA GLY A 340 -17.86 9.80 4.23
C GLY A 340 -17.43 10.96 5.14
N ARG A 341 -16.64 10.68 6.19
CA ARG A 341 -16.03 11.73 7.05
C ARG A 341 -15.14 12.68 6.26
N MET A 342 -14.30 12.14 5.38
CA MET A 342 -13.42 12.93 4.51
C MET A 342 -14.23 13.84 3.58
N VAL A 343 -15.23 13.32 2.88
CA VAL A 343 -16.12 14.08 1.98
C VAL A 343 -16.91 15.14 2.75
N GLY A 344 -17.38 14.83 3.95
CA GLY A 344 -18.05 15.77 4.84
C GLY A 344 -17.17 16.98 5.20
N LEU A 345 -15.88 16.77 5.47
CA LEU A 345 -14.94 17.88 5.69
C LEU A 345 -14.77 18.75 4.44
N LEU A 346 -14.82 18.15 3.24
CA LEU A 346 -14.71 18.84 1.95
C LEU A 346 -15.96 19.67 1.60
N GLY A 347 -17.03 19.60 2.40
CA GLY A 347 -18.24 20.40 2.20
C GLY A 347 -19.09 19.95 1.01
N VAL A 348 -18.92 18.70 0.55
CA VAL A 348 -19.72 18.09 -0.51
C VAL A 348 -20.72 17.12 0.11
N ALA A 349 -21.93 17.05 -0.44
CA ALA A 349 -22.93 16.08 -0.01
C ALA A 349 -22.41 14.66 -0.25
N VAL A 350 -22.41 13.84 0.80
CA VAL A 350 -22.04 12.43 0.72
C VAL A 350 -23.11 11.69 -0.09
N ARG A 351 -22.72 11.20 -1.26
CA ARG A 351 -23.59 10.47 -2.18
C ARG A 351 -23.35 8.98 -2.04
N GLU A 352 -24.32 8.29 -1.46
CA GLU A 352 -24.24 6.84 -1.21
C GLU A 352 -23.97 6.05 -2.50
N ASP A 353 -24.67 6.40 -3.59
CA ASP A 353 -24.50 5.78 -4.91
C ASP A 353 -23.06 5.87 -5.44
N ARG A 354 -22.37 6.98 -5.16
CA ARG A 354 -20.96 7.14 -5.52
C ARG A 354 -20.04 6.35 -4.58
N LEU A 355 -20.29 6.35 -3.27
CA LEU A 355 -19.50 5.54 -2.32
C LEU A 355 -19.56 4.05 -2.66
N LEU A 356 -20.74 3.56 -3.05
CA LEU A 356 -20.97 2.19 -3.47
C LEU A 356 -20.19 1.83 -4.74
N CYS A 357 -20.15 2.74 -5.72
CA CYS A 357 -19.32 2.58 -6.90
C CYS A 357 -17.82 2.60 -6.56
N VAL A 358 -17.38 3.44 -5.60
CA VAL A 358 -15.99 3.53 -5.18
C VAL A 358 -15.45 2.17 -4.73
N GLU A 359 -16.22 1.35 -4.02
CA GLU A 359 -15.79 0.03 -3.58
C GLU A 359 -15.34 -0.87 -4.74
N SER A 360 -16.08 -0.83 -5.85
CA SER A 360 -15.75 -1.60 -7.05
C SER A 360 -14.51 -1.06 -7.79
N GLN A 361 -14.25 0.25 -7.69
CA GLN A 361 -13.20 0.97 -8.41
C GLN A 361 -12.00 1.37 -7.54
N LYS A 362 -11.99 1.01 -6.25
CA LYS A 362 -11.07 1.56 -5.23
C LYS A 362 -9.60 1.32 -5.51
N ASP A 363 -9.26 0.29 -6.26
CA ASP A 363 -7.87 -0.12 -6.47
C ASP A 363 -7.15 0.73 -7.52
N GLY A 364 -7.87 1.18 -8.55
CA GLY A 364 -7.35 1.98 -9.65
C GLY A 364 -6.07 1.41 -10.29
N ASN A 365 -5.28 2.28 -10.92
CA ASN A 365 -4.02 1.91 -11.62
C ASN A 365 -2.76 2.31 -10.83
N PHE A 366 -2.88 2.37 -9.50
CA PHE A 366 -1.89 2.98 -8.61
C PHE A 366 -1.34 2.03 -7.55
N LYS A 367 -1.91 0.83 -7.43
CA LYS A 367 -1.32 -0.23 -6.61
C LYS A 367 -0.09 -0.82 -7.32
N ARG A 368 0.91 -1.20 -6.54
CA ARG A 368 2.05 -1.98 -7.05
C ARG A 368 1.55 -3.37 -7.42
N SER A 369 1.71 -3.77 -8.67
CA SER A 369 1.41 -5.12 -9.16
C SER A 369 2.60 -6.04 -8.89
N GLY A 370 2.35 -7.20 -8.27
CA GLY A 370 3.35 -8.25 -8.04
C GLY A 370 3.74 -8.47 -6.57
N LEU A 371 3.93 -9.74 -6.21
CA LEU A 371 4.46 -10.19 -4.93
C LEU A 371 5.99 -10.09 -4.92
N ARG A 372 6.54 -8.88 -4.77
CA ARG A 372 7.92 -8.72 -4.26
C ARG A 372 7.85 -8.33 -2.80
N LYS A 373 7.39 -9.27 -1.98
CA LYS A 373 7.50 -9.18 -0.53
C LYS A 373 8.93 -9.58 -0.17
N LEU A 374 9.61 -8.77 0.64
CA LEU A 374 10.87 -9.21 1.21
C LEU A 374 10.60 -10.47 2.05
N GLU A 375 11.43 -11.49 1.88
CA GLU A 375 11.35 -12.74 2.65
C GLU A 375 11.80 -12.55 4.11
N TYR A 376 12.37 -11.38 4.44
CA TYR A 376 12.88 -11.04 5.75
C TYR A 376 12.38 -9.65 6.19
N ASP A 377 12.40 -9.40 7.50
CA ASP A 377 12.15 -8.06 8.04
C ASP A 377 13.39 -7.16 7.84
N PRO A 378 13.29 -6.06 7.05
CA PRO A 378 14.43 -5.18 6.85
C PRO A 378 14.73 -4.28 8.06
N TYR A 379 13.89 -4.26 9.10
CA TYR A 379 14.08 -3.42 10.27
C TYR A 379 14.99 -4.10 11.31
N THR A 380 16.07 -3.41 11.71
CA THR A 380 16.89 -3.84 12.84
C THR A 380 16.21 -3.50 14.16
N ALA A 381 16.62 -4.14 15.26
CA ALA A 381 16.10 -3.86 16.61
C ALA A 381 16.25 -2.37 16.99
N ASP A 382 17.37 -1.73 16.62
CA ASP A 382 17.57 -0.29 16.86
C ASP A 382 16.59 0.57 16.07
N MET A 383 16.34 0.26 14.80
CA MET A 383 15.32 0.95 14.01
C MET A 383 13.93 0.78 14.63
N GLN A 384 13.58 -0.44 15.04
CA GLN A 384 12.30 -0.73 15.66
C GLN A 384 12.14 0.05 16.97
N LYS A 385 13.19 0.14 17.80
CA LYS A 385 13.21 0.94 19.03
C LYS A 385 12.98 2.42 18.74
N THR A 386 13.68 2.98 17.74
CA THR A 386 13.51 4.39 17.33
C THR A 386 12.10 4.65 16.79
N ILE A 387 11.59 3.81 15.89
CA ILE A 387 10.25 3.96 15.32
C ILE A 387 9.19 3.83 16.41
N SER A 388 9.34 2.89 17.35
CA SER A 388 8.43 2.71 18.47
C SER A 388 8.36 3.95 19.37
N ALA A 389 9.49 4.65 19.59
CA ALA A 389 9.49 5.91 20.32
C ALA A 389 8.66 6.98 19.59
N TYR A 390 8.82 7.10 18.27
CA TYR A 390 8.02 8.02 17.44
C TYR A 390 6.52 7.68 17.45
N ILE A 391 6.15 6.40 17.37
CA ILE A 391 4.76 5.96 17.46
C ILE A 391 4.15 6.42 18.79
N LYS A 392 4.85 6.21 19.92
CA LYS A 392 4.38 6.63 21.25
C LYS A 392 4.21 8.15 21.34
N THR A 393 5.13 8.93 20.75
CA THR A 393 5.02 10.39 20.73
C THR A 393 3.78 10.84 19.94
N VAL A 394 3.54 10.26 18.76
CA VAL A 394 2.36 10.59 17.94
C VAL A 394 1.08 10.16 18.64
N ASP A 395 1.05 8.95 19.23
CA ASP A 395 -0.09 8.43 19.98
C ASP A 395 -0.47 9.34 21.15
N ALA A 396 0.52 9.77 21.95
CA ALA A 396 0.30 10.71 23.05
C ALA A 396 -0.26 12.06 22.57
N ALA A 397 0.25 12.58 21.44
CA ALA A 397 -0.24 13.83 20.86
C ALA A 397 -1.68 13.73 20.33
N LEU A 398 -2.06 12.59 19.75
CA LEU A 398 -3.43 12.32 19.32
C LEU A 398 -4.36 12.21 20.53
N LYS A 399 -3.99 11.41 21.54
CA LYS A 399 -4.78 11.23 22.78
C LYS A 399 -4.94 12.54 23.55
N GLY A 400 -3.91 13.37 23.60
CA GLY A 400 -3.96 14.71 24.20
C GLY A 400 -4.94 15.68 23.52
N ARG A 401 -5.47 15.31 22.34
CA ARG A 401 -6.52 16.03 21.61
C ARG A 401 -7.86 15.31 21.61
N ASN A 402 -8.07 14.38 22.54
CA ASN A 402 -9.27 13.54 22.63
C ASN A 402 -9.53 12.73 21.35
N LEU A 403 -8.49 12.35 20.62
CA LEU A 403 -8.57 11.38 19.52
C LEU A 403 -8.23 9.98 20.04
N THR A 404 -8.61 8.94 19.30
CA THR A 404 -8.47 7.52 19.69
C THR A 404 -7.02 7.08 19.90
N GLY A 405 -6.04 7.82 19.37
CA GLY A 405 -4.64 7.41 19.31
C GLY A 405 -4.32 6.69 18.00
N VAL A 406 -3.14 6.07 17.94
CA VAL A 406 -2.75 5.24 16.78
C VAL A 406 -3.36 3.83 16.90
N PRO A 407 -3.72 3.17 15.77
CA PRO A 407 -4.17 1.78 15.78
C PRO A 407 -3.13 0.82 16.37
N GLU A 408 -3.58 -0.25 17.03
CA GLU A 408 -2.71 -1.27 17.63
C GLU A 408 -1.74 -1.93 16.62
N ASP A 409 -2.14 -2.07 15.36
CA ASP A 409 -1.28 -2.58 14.27
C ASP A 409 -0.01 -1.73 14.04
N TYR A 410 0.09 -0.52 14.58
CA TYR A 410 1.29 0.31 14.45
C TYR A 410 2.43 -0.20 15.31
N TYR A 411 2.14 -0.87 16.42
CA TYR A 411 3.16 -1.44 17.29
C TYR A 411 3.65 -2.78 16.70
N PRO A 412 4.98 -3.01 16.65
CA PRO A 412 5.51 -4.31 16.23
C PRO A 412 5.02 -5.40 17.18
N ARG A 413 4.61 -6.54 16.62
CA ARG A 413 4.20 -7.73 17.39
C ARG A 413 5.40 -8.57 17.80
#